data_AF-A0A3N4PK16-F1
#
_entry.id   AF-A0A3N4PK16-F1
#
_cell.length_a   1.000
_cell.length_b   1.000
_cell.length_c   1.000
_cell.angle_alpha   90.00
_cell.angle_beta   90.00
_cell.angle_gamma   90.00
#
_symmetry.space_group_name_H-M   'P 1'
#
loop_
_entity.id
_entity.type
_entity.pdbx_description
1 polymer ?
#
loop_
_entity_poly.entity_id
_entity_poly.type
_entity_poly.pdbx_seq_one_letter_code
_entity_poly.pdbx_strand_id
1 'polypeptide(L)'
;MAQPKATVKPSVNTPEELARLDAYEAQLEKYLVHYLSDEYDARAKKLWNRDYSSPAALERSVEPNRRAWEAVISPPQLTKTAPLQKRPHQIDEVKAEWIVQPLGIVTAEAVLAFPKGASAKRPVPLIVVQHGNGSSPETPFRDGGYHTYAKALLKAGYAVLCPLNLRSTERRNNIEHLCRLAGTSLPGIELVRLQHLLDNVLADPRIDAEKTGMWGVSLGGMATMFFMPLEPRIKAGIVSAWYNHRINKMAVKDERYSSFQKGNENYAFMKGWLSGYSDHDVVSLIAPRALMIQHGKKDGIAYWPQVEEEFKKGRLHYERLQMADRMELTLHEGGHEAIVEPGIRFFNKWLKEKK
;
A
#
# COMPACT_ATOMS: atom_id res chain seq x y z
N MET A 1 -46.32 10.32 -7.77
CA MET A 1 -45.91 11.74 -7.71
C MET A 1 -44.61 11.87 -8.49
N ALA A 2 -44.62 12.65 -9.58
CA ALA A 2 -43.44 12.87 -10.41
C ALA A 2 -42.49 13.86 -9.72
N GLN A 3 -41.20 13.55 -9.67
CA GLN A 3 -40.18 14.50 -9.18
C GLN A 3 -40.16 15.74 -10.09
N PRO A 4 -40.06 16.97 -9.54
CA PRO A 4 -39.97 18.16 -10.36
C PRO A 4 -38.63 18.16 -11.11
N LYS A 5 -38.70 18.37 -12.43
CA LYS A 5 -37.52 18.60 -13.28
C LYS A 5 -36.76 19.81 -12.73
N ALA A 6 -35.50 19.61 -12.37
CA ALA A 6 -34.62 20.72 -11.99
C ALA A 6 -34.56 21.73 -13.13
N THR A 7 -35.01 22.96 -12.88
CA THR A 7 -34.84 24.09 -13.79
C THR A 7 -33.34 24.38 -13.90
N VAL A 8 -32.74 24.03 -15.04
CA VAL A 8 -31.36 24.40 -15.36
C VAL A 8 -31.32 25.93 -15.44
N LYS A 9 -30.68 26.57 -14.46
CA LYS A 9 -30.42 28.02 -14.53
C LYS A 9 -29.56 28.28 -15.78
N PRO A 10 -29.93 29.23 -16.66
CA PRO A 10 -29.09 29.56 -17.81
C PRO A 10 -27.71 29.98 -17.33
N SER A 11 -26.66 29.44 -17.94
CA SER A 11 -25.28 29.86 -17.72
C SER A 11 -25.19 31.36 -17.99
N VAL A 12 -24.76 32.13 -16.99
CA VAL A 12 -24.63 33.59 -17.09
C VAL A 12 -23.37 33.97 -17.90
N ASN A 13 -22.50 33.00 -18.21
CA ASN A 13 -21.21 33.25 -18.86
C ASN A 13 -21.33 33.28 -20.39
N THR A 14 -20.70 34.30 -20.98
CA THR A 14 -20.46 34.43 -22.43
C THR A 14 -19.43 33.39 -22.93
N PRO A 15 -19.43 33.06 -24.23
CA PRO A 15 -18.39 32.20 -24.82
C PRO A 15 -16.96 32.69 -24.57
N GLU A 16 -16.73 34.01 -24.57
CA GLU A 16 -15.43 34.62 -24.30
C GLU A 16 -15.00 34.45 -22.82
N GLU A 17 -15.94 34.46 -21.89
CA GLU A 17 -15.67 34.16 -20.48
C GLU A 17 -15.31 32.69 -20.26
N LEU A 18 -16.03 31.76 -20.92
CA LEU A 18 -15.71 30.33 -20.88
C LEU A 18 -14.33 30.05 -21.48
N ALA A 19 -14.03 30.61 -22.66
CA ALA A 19 -12.72 30.44 -23.29
C ALA A 19 -11.57 30.96 -22.42
N ARG A 20 -11.79 32.04 -21.67
CA ARG A 20 -10.81 32.58 -20.72
C ARG A 20 -10.61 31.65 -19.53
N LEU A 21 -11.67 31.06 -18.99
CA LEU A 21 -11.61 30.08 -17.91
C LEU A 21 -10.88 28.82 -18.36
N ASP A 22 -11.19 28.28 -19.53
CA ASP A 22 -10.53 27.11 -20.11
C ASP A 22 -9.03 27.36 -20.32
N ALA A 23 -8.67 28.54 -20.86
CA ALA A 23 -7.27 28.93 -21.04
C ALA A 23 -6.53 29.04 -19.70
N TYR A 24 -7.18 29.55 -18.65
CA TYR A 24 -6.59 29.65 -17.32
C TYR A 24 -6.43 28.27 -16.66
N GLU A 25 -7.42 27.39 -16.78
CA GLU A 25 -7.31 25.99 -16.32
C GLU A 25 -6.12 25.29 -16.98
N ALA A 26 -5.96 25.45 -18.30
CA ALA A 26 -4.82 24.88 -19.03
C ALA A 26 -3.47 25.43 -18.56
N GLN A 27 -3.39 26.72 -18.21
CA GLN A 27 -2.17 27.31 -17.61
C GLN A 27 -1.87 26.71 -16.25
N LEU A 28 -2.87 26.54 -15.38
CA LEU A 28 -2.72 25.92 -14.06
C LEU A 28 -2.30 24.46 -14.18
N GLU A 29 -2.92 23.69 -15.08
CA GLU A 29 -2.54 22.30 -15.34
C GLU A 29 -1.08 22.24 -15.80
N LYS A 30 -0.67 23.06 -16.77
CA LYS A 30 0.72 23.10 -17.25
C LYS A 30 1.70 23.46 -16.13
N TYR A 31 1.40 24.47 -15.32
CA TYR A 31 2.24 24.89 -14.19
C TYR A 31 2.42 23.76 -13.17
N LEU A 32 1.32 23.10 -12.77
CA LEU A 32 1.36 22.02 -11.78
C LEU A 32 2.03 20.76 -12.33
N VAL A 33 1.80 20.40 -13.59
CA VAL A 33 2.47 19.26 -14.22
C VAL A 33 3.97 19.52 -14.36
N HIS A 34 4.38 20.73 -14.75
CA HIS A 34 5.80 21.10 -14.81
C HIS A 34 6.48 20.93 -13.43
N TYR A 35 5.83 21.43 -12.37
CA TYR A 35 6.31 21.23 -11.00
C TYR A 35 6.35 19.73 -10.60
N LEU A 36 5.29 18.97 -10.88
CA LEU A 36 5.17 17.58 -10.44
C LEU A 36 6.07 16.61 -11.22
N SER A 37 6.37 16.90 -12.48
CA SER A 37 7.11 16.04 -13.41
C SER A 37 8.50 16.60 -13.73
N ASP A 38 8.57 17.71 -14.45
CA ASP A 38 9.82 18.21 -15.04
C ASP A 38 10.82 18.67 -13.97
N GLU A 39 10.32 19.28 -12.88
CA GLU A 39 11.15 19.74 -11.76
C GLU A 39 11.38 18.65 -10.70
N TYR A 40 10.77 17.47 -10.84
CA TYR A 40 10.73 16.46 -9.77
C TYR A 40 12.13 16.06 -9.32
N ASP A 41 12.99 15.61 -10.24
CA ASP A 41 14.31 15.08 -9.91
C ASP A 41 15.20 16.14 -9.25
N ALA A 42 15.16 17.37 -9.75
CA ALA A 42 15.92 18.50 -9.21
C ALA A 42 15.44 18.89 -7.81
N ARG A 43 14.12 18.82 -7.55
CA ARG A 43 13.53 19.07 -6.22
C ARG A 43 13.85 17.93 -5.27
N ALA A 44 13.55 16.69 -5.64
CA ALA A 44 13.77 15.50 -4.83
C ALA A 44 15.24 15.39 -4.41
N LYS A 45 16.21 15.60 -5.31
CA LYS A 45 17.65 15.56 -4.99
C LYS A 45 18.05 16.49 -3.83
N LYS A 46 17.34 17.61 -3.62
CA LYS A 46 17.60 18.54 -2.51
C LYS A 46 16.97 18.10 -1.19
N LEU A 47 15.96 17.23 -1.24
CA LEU A 47 15.21 16.73 -0.08
C LEU A 47 15.82 15.47 0.53
N TRP A 48 16.67 14.75 -0.21
CA TRP A 48 17.20 13.45 0.19
C TRP A 48 18.69 13.51 0.51
N ASN A 49 19.09 12.99 1.69
CA ASN A 49 20.48 12.85 2.10
C ASN A 49 20.83 11.37 2.36
N ARG A 50 20.74 10.52 1.33
CA ARG A 50 20.91 9.07 1.47
C ARG A 50 22.38 8.68 1.62
N ASP A 51 22.75 8.16 2.79
CA ASP A 51 24.08 7.60 3.07
C ASP A 51 24.10 6.09 2.79
N TYR A 52 24.83 5.66 1.76
CA TYR A 52 24.93 4.26 1.38
C TYR A 52 26.18 3.56 1.95
N SER A 53 26.90 4.15 2.90
CA SER A 53 28.09 3.53 3.51
C SER A 53 27.78 2.23 4.24
N SER A 54 26.55 2.08 4.74
CA SER A 54 26.04 0.83 5.34
C SER A 54 24.51 0.85 5.41
N PRO A 55 23.85 -0.30 5.58
CA PRO A 55 22.40 -0.35 5.81
C PRO A 55 21.94 0.54 6.97
N ALA A 56 22.65 0.49 8.10
CA ALA A 56 22.33 1.30 9.27
C ALA A 56 22.58 2.80 9.05
N ALA A 57 23.56 3.16 8.21
CA ALA A 57 23.79 4.56 7.83
C ALA A 57 22.65 5.08 6.95
N LEU A 58 22.16 4.27 6.00
CA LEU A 58 21.00 4.64 5.17
C LEU A 58 19.79 4.90 6.07
N GLU A 59 19.46 3.95 6.95
CA GLU A 59 18.32 4.07 7.89
C GLU A 59 18.38 5.36 8.72
N ARG A 60 19.55 5.69 9.29
CA ARG A 60 19.73 6.95 10.04
C ARG A 60 19.61 8.19 9.16
N SER A 61 20.20 8.15 7.96
CA SER A 61 20.30 9.31 7.08
C SER A 61 18.95 9.72 6.46
N VAL A 62 18.04 8.74 6.26
CA VAL A 62 16.69 8.97 5.69
C VAL A 62 15.62 9.16 6.76
N GLU A 63 15.98 9.20 8.04
CA GLU A 63 15.02 9.39 9.14
C GLU A 63 14.20 10.69 9.02
N PRO A 64 14.77 11.86 8.64
CA PRO A 64 13.96 13.05 8.35
C PRO A 64 12.95 12.84 7.22
N ASN A 65 13.31 12.08 6.18
CA ASN A 65 12.42 11.72 5.08
C ASN A 65 11.33 10.74 5.56
N ARG A 66 11.64 9.83 6.48
CA ARG A 66 10.64 8.94 7.09
C ARG A 66 9.59 9.71 7.88
N ARG A 67 9.97 10.75 8.63
CA ARG A 67 9.03 11.64 9.34
C ARG A 67 8.20 12.48 8.39
N ALA A 68 8.79 12.97 7.31
CA ALA A 68 8.04 13.66 6.27
C ALA A 68 7.07 12.71 5.53
N TRP A 69 7.44 11.44 5.33
CA TRP A 69 6.54 10.40 4.85
C TRP A 69 5.40 10.11 5.83
N GLU A 70 5.69 10.04 7.13
CA GLU A 70 4.67 9.94 8.18
C GLU A 70 3.70 11.12 8.10
N ALA A 71 4.16 12.34 7.84
CA ALA A 71 3.28 13.49 7.63
C ALA A 71 2.42 13.38 6.35
N VAL A 72 2.91 12.74 5.27
CA VAL A 72 2.08 12.44 4.09
C VAL A 72 0.97 11.44 4.42
N ILE A 73 1.30 10.39 5.18
CA ILE A 73 0.33 9.38 5.61
C ILE A 73 -0.59 9.93 6.71
N SER A 74 -0.13 10.88 7.51
CA SER A 74 -0.86 11.53 8.61
C SER A 74 -1.61 10.54 9.53
N PRO A 75 -0.94 9.53 10.12
CA PRO A 75 -1.58 8.60 11.04
C PRO A 75 -2.11 9.34 12.29
N PRO A 76 -3.38 9.16 12.68
CA PRO A 76 -3.92 9.78 13.89
C PRO A 76 -3.54 8.99 15.13
N GLN A 77 -3.73 9.58 16.32
CA GLN A 77 -3.62 8.81 17.55
C GLN A 77 -4.93 8.08 17.86
N LEU A 78 -4.84 6.75 17.96
CA LEU A 78 -5.91 5.88 18.44
C LEU A 78 -5.38 5.06 19.61
N THR A 79 -6.19 4.86 20.65
CA THR A 79 -5.80 4.15 21.87
C THR A 79 -6.72 2.96 22.12
N LYS A 80 -6.16 1.85 22.62
CA LYS A 80 -6.93 0.67 22.99
C LYS A 80 -7.83 0.99 24.18
N THR A 81 -9.14 0.73 24.05
CA THR A 81 -10.12 0.99 25.11
C THR A 81 -10.64 -0.28 25.78
N ALA A 82 -10.35 -1.44 25.21
CA ALA A 82 -10.67 -2.75 25.79
C ALA A 82 -9.68 -3.82 25.28
N PRO A 83 -9.62 -4.99 25.93
CA PRO A 83 -8.82 -6.12 25.43
C PRO A 83 -9.24 -6.59 24.03
N LEU A 84 -8.31 -7.20 23.29
CA LEU A 84 -8.60 -7.86 22.01
C LEU A 84 -9.66 -8.95 22.21
N GLN A 85 -10.72 -8.89 21.40
CA GLN A 85 -11.76 -9.90 21.35
C GLN A 85 -11.48 -10.87 20.21
N LYS A 86 -11.75 -12.16 20.43
CA LYS A 86 -11.61 -13.21 19.42
C LYS A 86 -12.91 -14.00 19.32
N ARG A 87 -13.36 -14.28 18.10
CA ARG A 87 -14.49 -15.18 17.84
C ARG A 87 -14.13 -16.19 16.75
N PRO A 88 -14.57 -17.46 16.84
CA PRO A 88 -14.40 -18.42 15.76
C PRO A 88 -14.97 -17.87 14.45
N HIS A 89 -14.25 -18.08 13.35
CA HIS A 89 -14.67 -17.64 12.02
C HIS A 89 -14.28 -18.71 10.98
N GLN A 90 -15.28 -19.27 10.30
CA GLN A 90 -15.09 -20.31 9.29
C GLN A 90 -15.10 -19.67 7.90
N ILE A 91 -14.07 -19.92 7.10
CA ILE A 91 -14.01 -19.50 5.70
C ILE A 91 -13.77 -20.75 4.86
N ASP A 92 -14.82 -21.23 4.20
CA ASP A 92 -14.81 -22.51 3.46
C ASP A 92 -14.25 -23.64 4.35
N GLU A 93 -13.09 -24.23 4.02
CA GLU A 93 -12.41 -25.25 4.83
C GLU A 93 -11.44 -24.70 5.90
N VAL A 94 -11.16 -23.40 5.87
CA VAL A 94 -10.19 -22.74 6.76
C VAL A 94 -10.85 -22.36 8.10
N LYS A 95 -10.33 -22.92 9.19
CA LYS A 95 -10.66 -22.50 10.55
C LYS A 95 -9.82 -21.28 10.92
N ALA A 96 -10.47 -20.14 11.10
CA ALA A 96 -9.85 -18.88 11.47
C ALA A 96 -10.49 -18.27 12.73
N GLU A 97 -9.93 -17.15 13.17
CA GLU A 97 -10.45 -16.30 14.22
C GLU A 97 -10.75 -14.93 13.62
N TRP A 98 -11.94 -14.38 13.87
CA TRP A 98 -12.18 -12.95 13.66
C TRP A 98 -11.76 -12.23 14.93
N ILE A 99 -10.82 -11.31 14.81
CA ILE A 99 -10.28 -10.56 15.93
C ILE A 99 -10.73 -9.10 15.85
N VAL A 100 -11.06 -8.51 17.00
CA VAL A 100 -11.52 -7.12 17.12
C VAL A 100 -10.76 -6.45 18.25
N GLN A 101 -10.01 -5.39 17.95
CA GLN A 101 -9.38 -4.52 18.92
C GLN A 101 -10.17 -3.21 19.00
N PRO A 102 -10.92 -2.96 20.09
CA PRO A 102 -11.58 -1.68 20.32
C PRO A 102 -10.56 -0.55 20.50
N LEU A 103 -10.73 0.54 19.74
CA LEU A 103 -9.88 1.73 19.72
C LEU A 103 -10.71 3.00 19.98
N GLY A 104 -11.58 2.97 20.99
CA GLY A 104 -12.60 3.98 21.22
C GLY A 104 -13.84 3.75 20.39
N ILE A 105 -14.23 4.74 19.58
CA ILE A 105 -15.43 4.68 18.71
C ILE A 105 -15.20 3.94 17.39
N VAL A 106 -13.97 3.50 17.13
CA VAL A 106 -13.58 2.68 15.98
C VAL A 106 -12.94 1.38 16.44
N THR A 107 -12.87 0.40 15.54
CA THR A 107 -12.26 -0.91 15.79
C THR A 107 -11.17 -1.19 14.78
N ALA A 108 -10.12 -1.90 15.19
CA ALA A 108 -9.24 -2.61 14.27
C ALA A 108 -9.67 -4.07 14.20
N GLU A 109 -9.95 -4.58 13.01
CA GLU A 109 -10.53 -5.91 12.81
C GLU A 109 -9.75 -6.69 11.77
N ALA A 110 -9.67 -7.99 11.94
CA ALA A 110 -8.98 -8.87 11.01
C ALA A 110 -9.46 -10.32 11.10
N VAL A 111 -9.22 -11.07 10.03
CA VAL A 111 -9.18 -12.53 10.08
C VAL A 111 -7.75 -12.95 10.46
N LEU A 112 -7.61 -13.82 11.45
CA LEU A 112 -6.35 -14.45 11.83
C LEU A 112 -6.46 -15.96 11.65
N ALA A 113 -5.56 -16.55 10.87
CA ALA A 113 -5.53 -18.00 10.66
C ALA A 113 -4.12 -18.56 10.83
N PHE A 114 -4.04 -19.78 11.34
CA PHE A 114 -2.78 -20.46 11.63
C PHE A 114 -2.61 -21.71 10.76
N PRO A 115 -1.37 -22.03 10.35
CA PRO A 115 -1.09 -23.27 9.64
C PRO A 115 -1.20 -24.45 10.60
N LYS A 116 -1.45 -25.65 10.05
CA LYS A 116 -1.56 -26.87 10.86
C LYS A 116 -0.26 -27.08 11.65
N GLY A 117 -0.40 -27.25 12.97
CA GLY A 117 0.71 -27.58 13.85
C GLY A 117 1.44 -26.39 14.47
N ALA A 118 1.08 -25.14 14.15
CA ALA A 118 1.57 -23.96 14.86
C ALA A 118 1.24 -24.05 16.35
N SER A 119 2.24 -23.84 17.20
CA SER A 119 2.12 -23.92 18.65
C SER A 119 3.20 -23.08 19.33
N ALA A 120 3.10 -22.85 20.64
CA ALA A 120 4.16 -22.16 21.39
C ALA A 120 5.54 -22.83 21.27
N LYS A 121 5.59 -24.15 21.03
CA LYS A 121 6.84 -24.90 20.81
C LYS A 121 7.32 -24.89 19.36
N ARG A 122 6.45 -24.48 18.43
CA ARG A 122 6.73 -24.40 16.99
C ARG A 122 6.13 -23.08 16.47
N PRO A 123 6.68 -21.92 16.89
CA PRO A 123 6.21 -20.64 16.42
C PRO A 123 6.46 -20.52 14.91
N VAL A 124 5.54 -19.89 14.20
CA VAL A 124 5.58 -19.73 12.74
C VAL A 124 5.71 -18.26 12.34
N PRO A 125 6.31 -17.96 11.18
CA PRO A 125 6.31 -16.62 10.63
C PRO A 125 4.87 -16.13 10.35
N LEU A 126 4.65 -14.81 10.45
CA LEU A 126 3.38 -14.15 10.18
C LEU A 126 3.45 -13.38 8.86
N ILE A 127 2.44 -13.49 8.00
CA ILE A 127 2.25 -12.59 6.87
C ILE A 127 0.97 -11.78 7.06
N VAL A 128 1.09 -10.46 7.04
CA VAL A 128 -0.06 -9.55 6.89
C VAL A 128 -0.50 -9.57 5.43
N VAL A 129 -1.72 -10.04 5.18
CA VAL A 129 -2.32 -10.17 3.85
C VAL A 129 -3.34 -9.05 3.66
N GLN A 130 -3.00 -8.05 2.85
CA GLN A 130 -3.88 -6.90 2.63
C GLN A 130 -4.65 -7.00 1.32
N HIS A 131 -5.97 -6.97 1.43
CA HIS A 131 -6.88 -7.04 0.30
C HIS A 131 -6.97 -5.70 -0.48
N GLY A 132 -7.38 -5.78 -1.75
CA GLY A 132 -7.62 -4.62 -2.62
C GLY A 132 -9.02 -4.02 -2.52
N ASN A 133 -9.33 -3.03 -3.38
CA ASN A 133 -10.58 -2.26 -3.37
C ASN A 133 -11.85 -3.08 -3.65
N GLY A 134 -11.72 -4.19 -4.39
CA GLY A 134 -12.83 -5.08 -4.74
C GLY A 134 -12.99 -6.27 -3.78
N SER A 135 -12.22 -6.31 -2.70
CA SER A 135 -11.97 -7.52 -1.91
C SER A 135 -12.25 -7.31 -0.42
N SER A 136 -12.09 -8.36 0.38
CA SER A 136 -12.32 -8.38 1.84
C SER A 136 -11.29 -9.29 2.52
N PRO A 137 -11.22 -9.32 3.87
CA PRO A 137 -10.33 -10.22 4.60
C PRO A 137 -10.47 -11.71 4.24
N GLU A 138 -11.66 -12.14 3.83
CA GLU A 138 -11.99 -13.53 3.52
C GLU A 138 -11.61 -13.92 2.08
N THR A 139 -11.63 -12.97 1.14
CA THR A 139 -11.42 -13.28 -0.28
C THR A 139 -10.07 -13.96 -0.57
N PRO A 140 -8.92 -13.57 0.04
CA PRO A 140 -7.63 -14.26 -0.15
C PRO A 140 -7.61 -15.76 0.19
N PHE A 141 -8.66 -16.26 0.85
CA PHE A 141 -8.86 -17.68 1.17
C PHE A 141 -9.80 -18.40 0.20
N ARG A 142 -10.45 -17.75 -0.77
CA ARG A 142 -11.42 -18.43 -1.64
C ARG A 142 -10.80 -18.80 -2.98
N ASP A 143 -11.23 -19.93 -3.54
CA ASP A 143 -10.79 -20.33 -4.88
C ASP A 143 -11.46 -19.44 -5.94
N GLY A 144 -10.71 -19.11 -7.01
CA GLY A 144 -11.19 -18.28 -8.12
C GLY A 144 -10.61 -16.86 -8.16
N GLY A 145 -10.11 -16.47 -9.34
CA GLY A 145 -9.57 -15.13 -9.61
C GLY A 145 -8.39 -14.71 -8.74
N TYR A 146 -8.29 -13.39 -8.53
CA TYR A 146 -7.28 -12.53 -7.88
C TYR A 146 -6.62 -13.03 -6.55
N HIS A 147 -6.94 -14.21 -6.00
CA HIS A 147 -6.90 -14.46 -4.55
C HIS A 147 -6.72 -15.91 -4.05
N THR A 148 -5.55 -16.56 -4.22
CA THR A 148 -5.23 -17.80 -3.46
C THR A 148 -3.94 -17.75 -2.65
N TYR A 149 -3.43 -16.55 -2.36
CA TYR A 149 -2.15 -16.44 -1.65
C TYR A 149 -2.29 -16.65 -0.13
N ALA A 150 -3.42 -16.36 0.54
CA ALA A 150 -3.54 -16.65 1.98
C ALA A 150 -3.65 -18.17 2.25
N LYS A 151 -4.45 -18.90 1.46
CA LYS A 151 -4.49 -20.38 1.51
C LYS A 151 -3.12 -20.99 1.21
N ALA A 152 -2.40 -20.47 0.22
CA ALA A 152 -1.08 -20.97 -0.13
C ALA A 152 -0.02 -20.66 0.96
N LEU A 153 -0.10 -19.49 1.61
CA LEU A 153 0.73 -19.12 2.76
C LEU A 153 0.48 -20.06 3.95
N LEU A 154 -0.78 -20.37 4.27
CA LEU A 154 -1.13 -21.35 5.30
C LEU A 154 -0.52 -22.73 4.98
N LYS A 155 -0.65 -23.20 3.72
CA LYS A 155 -0.05 -24.47 3.27
C LYS A 155 1.49 -24.43 3.34
N ALA A 156 2.09 -23.27 3.09
CA ALA A 156 3.52 -23.05 3.20
C ALA A 156 3.99 -22.85 4.65
N GLY A 157 3.12 -22.90 5.66
CA GLY A 157 3.51 -22.83 7.07
C GLY A 157 3.67 -21.41 7.63
N TYR A 158 2.96 -20.43 7.06
CA TYR A 158 2.83 -19.08 7.62
C TYR A 158 1.50 -18.94 8.36
N ALA A 159 1.50 -18.22 9.48
CA ALA A 159 0.27 -17.61 9.97
C ALA A 159 -0.10 -16.44 9.06
N VAL A 160 -1.40 -16.16 8.92
CA VAL A 160 -1.90 -15.05 8.11
C VAL A 160 -2.81 -14.16 8.92
N LEU A 161 -2.57 -12.86 8.84
CA LEU A 161 -3.44 -11.81 9.38
C LEU A 161 -4.00 -11.02 8.21
N CYS A 162 -5.32 -10.99 8.03
CA CYS A 162 -5.99 -10.25 6.97
C CYS A 162 -6.80 -9.09 7.57
N PRO A 163 -6.24 -7.87 7.69
CA PRO A 163 -6.96 -6.72 8.23
C PRO A 163 -8.12 -6.28 7.34
N LEU A 164 -9.20 -5.84 7.98
CA LEU A 164 -10.32 -5.18 7.32
C LEU A 164 -9.99 -3.73 7.01
N ASN A 165 -9.79 -3.42 5.74
CA ASN A 165 -9.70 -2.05 5.24
C ASN A 165 -10.95 -1.67 4.45
N LEU A 166 -11.20 -0.36 4.34
CA LEU A 166 -12.39 0.12 3.65
C LEU A 166 -12.28 -0.21 2.16
N ARG A 167 -13.36 -0.67 1.55
CA ARG A 167 -13.41 -1.05 0.15
C ARG A 167 -14.44 -0.22 -0.60
N SER A 168 -14.35 -0.24 -1.93
CA SER A 168 -15.04 0.60 -2.90
C SER A 168 -14.60 2.07 -2.93
N THR A 169 -14.49 2.59 -4.15
CA THR A 169 -14.06 3.97 -4.41
C THR A 169 -14.96 4.99 -3.74
N GLU A 170 -16.28 4.81 -3.81
CA GLU A 170 -17.26 5.71 -3.20
C GLU A 170 -17.07 5.85 -1.68
N ARG A 171 -16.97 4.72 -0.97
CA ARG A 171 -16.80 4.72 0.49
C ARG A 171 -15.45 5.32 0.88
N ARG A 172 -14.38 4.94 0.17
CA ARG A 172 -13.04 5.49 0.44
C ARG A 172 -13.00 6.99 0.19
N ASN A 173 -13.60 7.50 -0.89
CA ASN A 173 -13.69 8.94 -1.13
C ASN A 173 -14.45 9.68 -0.03
N ASN A 174 -15.62 9.15 0.37
CA ASN A 174 -16.42 9.77 1.42
C ASN A 174 -15.62 9.95 2.71
N ILE A 175 -14.89 8.92 3.12
CA ILE A 175 -14.04 8.99 4.32
C ILE A 175 -12.82 9.87 4.10
N GLU A 176 -12.17 9.82 2.94
CA GLU A 176 -11.00 10.66 2.66
C GLU A 176 -11.35 12.15 2.68
N HIS A 177 -12.54 12.54 2.22
CA HIS A 177 -12.99 13.92 2.32
C HIS A 177 -13.01 14.42 3.77
N LEU A 178 -13.54 13.60 4.69
CA LEU A 178 -13.54 13.91 6.12
C LEU A 178 -12.13 13.90 6.70
N CYS A 179 -11.29 12.94 6.28
CA CYS A 179 -9.90 12.85 6.73
C CYS A 179 -9.11 14.12 6.39
N ARG A 180 -9.26 14.64 5.16
CA ARG A 180 -8.61 15.88 4.71
C ARG A 180 -9.01 17.08 5.57
N LEU A 181 -10.28 17.19 5.94
CA LEU A 181 -10.76 18.26 6.82
C LEU A 181 -10.22 18.11 8.25
N ALA A 182 -10.02 16.87 8.71
CA ALA A 182 -9.51 16.56 10.03
C ALA A 182 -7.97 16.53 10.11
N GLY A 183 -7.26 16.80 9.01
CA GLY A 183 -5.79 16.76 8.98
C GLY A 183 -5.19 15.35 9.12
N THR A 184 -5.91 14.31 8.67
CA THR A 184 -5.44 12.91 8.62
C THR A 184 -5.69 12.32 7.22
N SER A 185 -5.43 11.02 7.06
CA SER A 185 -5.75 10.26 5.84
C SER A 185 -6.32 8.89 6.20
N LEU A 186 -7.09 8.30 5.27
CA LEU A 186 -7.60 6.94 5.45
C LEU A 186 -6.46 5.91 5.56
N PRO A 187 -5.40 5.91 4.72
CA PRO A 187 -4.23 5.06 4.94
C PRO A 187 -3.58 5.25 6.32
N GLY A 188 -3.57 6.46 6.86
CA GLY A 188 -3.07 6.74 8.21
C GLY A 188 -3.89 6.07 9.31
N ILE A 189 -5.22 6.14 9.22
CA ILE A 189 -6.12 5.39 10.12
C ILE A 189 -5.90 3.88 9.98
N GLU A 190 -5.79 3.38 8.74
CA GLU A 190 -5.58 1.96 8.46
C GLU A 190 -4.22 1.44 8.98
N LEU A 191 -3.15 2.26 8.91
CA LEU A 191 -1.85 1.95 9.49
C LEU A 191 -1.93 1.78 11.01
N VAL A 192 -2.56 2.73 11.71
CA VAL A 192 -2.66 2.70 13.18
C VAL A 192 -3.52 1.51 13.63
N ARG A 193 -4.59 1.20 12.88
CA ARG A 193 -5.39 -0.01 13.11
C ARG A 193 -4.54 -1.28 12.96
N LEU A 194 -3.71 -1.38 11.92
CA LEU A 194 -2.78 -2.50 11.75
C LEU A 194 -1.76 -2.59 12.90
N GLN A 195 -1.18 -1.46 13.32
CA GLN A 195 -0.21 -1.42 14.43
C GLN A 195 -0.79 -2.01 15.72
N HIS A 196 -2.03 -1.65 16.06
CA HIS A 196 -2.72 -2.19 17.25
C HIS A 196 -3.10 -3.67 17.13
N LEU A 197 -3.41 -4.15 15.93
CA LEU A 197 -3.58 -5.58 15.68
C LEU A 197 -2.26 -6.32 15.90
N LEU A 198 -1.16 -5.81 15.35
CA LEU A 198 0.17 -6.42 15.48
C LEU A 198 0.65 -6.49 16.93
N ASP A 199 0.37 -5.48 17.76
CA ASP A 199 0.73 -5.54 19.18
C ASP A 199 0.20 -6.79 19.89
N ASN A 200 -1.02 -7.20 19.56
CA ASN A 200 -1.65 -8.37 20.17
C ASN A 200 -1.29 -9.66 19.44
N VAL A 201 -1.23 -9.62 18.11
CA VAL A 201 -0.97 -10.81 17.28
C VAL A 201 0.48 -11.27 17.47
N LEU A 202 1.45 -10.35 17.51
CA LEU A 202 2.85 -10.68 17.71
C LEU A 202 3.19 -11.11 19.15
N ALA A 203 2.29 -10.86 20.10
CA ALA A 203 2.39 -11.39 21.47
C ALA A 203 1.88 -12.84 21.59
N ASP A 204 1.23 -13.39 20.57
CA ASP A 204 0.78 -14.79 20.56
C ASP A 204 2.01 -15.72 20.44
N PRO A 205 2.25 -16.65 21.39
CA PRO A 205 3.46 -17.48 21.39
C PRO A 205 3.54 -18.45 20.20
N ARG A 206 2.46 -18.61 19.42
CA ARG A 206 2.46 -19.39 18.17
C ARG A 206 3.12 -18.63 17.01
N ILE A 207 3.42 -17.34 17.17
CA ILE A 207 3.99 -16.48 16.13
C ILE A 207 5.45 -16.15 16.49
N ASP A 208 6.34 -16.30 15.51
CA ASP A 208 7.70 -15.79 15.59
C ASP A 208 7.67 -14.31 15.15
N ALA A 209 7.66 -13.41 16.14
CA ALA A 209 7.47 -11.97 15.91
C ALA A 209 8.57 -11.35 15.02
N GLU A 210 9.78 -11.93 15.04
CA GLU A 210 10.91 -11.48 14.24
C GLU A 210 10.78 -11.86 12.74
N LYS A 211 9.81 -12.70 12.39
CA LYS A 211 9.57 -13.17 11.03
C LYS A 211 8.21 -12.73 10.49
N THR A 212 7.96 -11.43 10.58
CA THR A 212 6.73 -10.82 10.07
C THR A 212 6.95 -10.23 8.67
N GLY A 213 6.10 -10.59 7.72
CA GLY A 213 6.07 -10.01 6.37
C GLY A 213 4.71 -9.37 6.05
N MET A 214 4.63 -8.67 4.92
CA MET A 214 3.37 -8.11 4.42
C MET A 214 3.26 -8.34 2.91
N TRP A 215 2.10 -8.81 2.46
CA TRP A 215 1.78 -9.00 1.05
C TRP A 215 0.42 -8.39 0.78
N GLY A 216 0.36 -7.41 -0.11
CA GLY A 216 -0.91 -6.87 -0.56
C GLY A 216 -0.97 -6.66 -2.06
N VAL A 217 -2.21 -6.58 -2.54
CA VAL A 217 -2.54 -6.48 -3.96
C VAL A 217 -3.43 -5.26 -4.20
N SER A 218 -3.14 -4.47 -5.23
CA SER A 218 -3.87 -3.21 -5.53
C SER A 218 -3.81 -2.24 -4.35
N LEU A 219 -4.93 -1.84 -3.74
CA LEU A 219 -4.90 -1.07 -2.49
C LEU A 219 -4.15 -1.77 -1.35
N GLY A 220 -4.07 -3.10 -1.35
CA GLY A 220 -3.17 -3.80 -0.43
C GLY A 220 -1.70 -3.62 -0.79
N GLY A 221 -1.38 -3.49 -2.07
CA GLY A 221 -0.05 -3.13 -2.54
C GLY A 221 0.32 -1.71 -2.11
N MET A 222 -0.63 -0.77 -2.18
CA MET A 222 -0.50 0.56 -1.58
C MET A 222 -0.18 0.47 -0.10
N ALA A 223 -1.01 -0.23 0.67
CA ALA A 223 -0.82 -0.40 2.10
C ALA A 223 0.57 -0.99 2.40
N THR A 224 1.01 -2.02 1.67
CA THR A 224 2.35 -2.61 1.84
C THR A 224 3.45 -1.58 1.61
N MET A 225 3.38 -0.84 0.49
CA MET A 225 4.35 0.18 0.13
C MET A 225 4.39 1.33 1.15
N PHE A 226 3.23 1.73 1.67
CA PHE A 226 3.09 2.89 2.55
C PHE A 226 3.41 2.58 4.00
N PHE A 227 3.05 1.38 4.47
CA PHE A 227 3.15 0.99 5.87
C PHE A 227 4.54 0.47 6.20
N MET A 228 5.23 -0.21 5.30
CA MET A 228 6.57 -0.70 5.57
C MET A 228 7.51 0.40 6.07
N PRO A 229 7.60 1.60 5.46
CA PRO A 229 8.39 2.70 6.00
C PRO A 229 8.06 3.09 7.45
N LEU A 230 6.85 2.87 7.93
CA LEU A 230 6.35 3.34 9.24
C LEU A 230 6.09 2.20 10.23
N GLU A 231 6.25 0.95 9.80
CA GLU A 231 6.05 -0.24 10.60
C GLU A 231 7.30 -1.14 10.52
N PRO A 232 8.27 -0.96 11.44
CA PRO A 232 9.55 -1.67 11.42
C PRO A 232 9.44 -3.16 11.79
N ARG A 233 8.29 -3.61 12.32
CA ARG A 233 8.06 -5.04 12.61
C ARG A 233 7.90 -5.85 11.33
N ILE A 234 7.44 -5.25 10.23
CA ILE A 234 7.38 -5.91 8.92
C ILE A 234 8.79 -5.96 8.31
N LYS A 235 9.36 -7.16 8.17
CA LYS A 235 10.75 -7.42 7.74
C LYS A 235 10.93 -7.69 6.26
N ALA A 236 9.86 -8.08 5.56
CA ALA A 236 9.84 -8.31 4.11
C ALA A 236 8.46 -7.98 3.52
N GLY A 237 8.43 -7.42 2.31
CA GLY A 237 7.20 -6.97 1.66
C GLY A 237 7.02 -7.48 0.24
N ILE A 238 5.78 -7.72 -0.16
CA ILE A 238 5.39 -7.96 -1.56
C ILE A 238 4.31 -6.96 -1.96
N VAL A 239 4.65 -6.08 -2.89
CA VAL A 239 3.76 -5.06 -3.47
C VAL A 239 3.28 -5.57 -4.82
N SER A 240 2.04 -6.06 -4.87
CA SER A 240 1.45 -6.58 -6.11
C SER A 240 0.49 -5.56 -6.72
N ALA A 241 0.63 -5.33 -8.03
CA ALA A 241 -0.32 -4.53 -8.81
C ALA A 241 -0.56 -3.11 -8.25
N TRP A 242 0.49 -2.43 -7.80
CA TRP A 242 0.43 -1.06 -7.26
C TRP A 242 1.63 -0.19 -7.64
N TYR A 243 2.84 -0.74 -7.48
CA TYR A 243 4.11 -0.05 -7.76
C TYR A 243 4.13 0.45 -9.20
N ASN A 244 4.47 1.71 -9.40
CA ASN A 244 4.30 2.40 -10.67
C ASN A 244 5.23 3.61 -10.80
N HIS A 245 5.42 4.13 -12.02
CA HIS A 245 5.96 5.47 -12.23
C HIS A 245 4.93 6.50 -11.74
N ARG A 246 4.98 6.81 -10.43
CA ARG A 246 3.89 7.47 -9.70
C ARG A 246 3.51 8.83 -10.25
N ILE A 247 4.51 9.60 -10.67
CA ILE A 247 4.34 10.91 -11.30
C ILE A 247 3.46 10.76 -12.56
N ASN A 248 3.76 9.79 -13.41
CA ASN A 248 3.03 9.57 -14.65
C ASN A 248 1.59 9.14 -14.37
N LYS A 249 1.43 8.19 -13.44
CA LYS A 249 0.12 7.70 -12.99
C LYS A 249 -0.81 8.81 -12.46
N MET A 250 -0.25 9.85 -11.86
CA MET A 250 -1.02 10.90 -11.17
C MET A 250 -1.08 12.23 -11.89
N ALA A 251 -0.12 12.57 -12.76
CA ALA A 251 0.02 13.90 -13.34
C ALA A 251 0.22 13.93 -14.87
N VAL A 252 0.45 12.78 -15.51
CA VAL A 252 0.66 12.70 -16.97
C VAL A 252 -0.49 11.96 -17.64
N LYS A 253 -1.06 12.57 -18.68
CA LYS A 253 -2.11 11.95 -19.51
C LYS A 253 -1.48 10.94 -20.45
N ASP A 254 -2.01 9.72 -20.46
CA ASP A 254 -1.57 8.63 -21.31
C ASP A 254 -2.73 7.65 -21.50
N GLU A 255 -2.90 7.10 -22.70
CA GLU A 255 -3.97 6.16 -23.03
C GLU A 255 -3.63 4.72 -22.64
N ARG A 256 -2.34 4.43 -22.39
CA ARG A 256 -1.85 3.07 -22.10
C ARG A 256 -2.18 2.59 -20.69
N TYR A 257 -2.57 3.49 -19.79
CA TYR A 257 -2.88 3.17 -18.40
C TYR A 257 -4.01 4.06 -17.86
N SER A 258 -4.70 3.60 -16.82
CA SER A 258 -5.65 4.45 -16.11
C SER A 258 -4.92 5.55 -15.35
N SER A 259 -5.31 6.82 -15.50
CA SER A 259 -4.78 7.92 -14.68
C SER A 259 -5.69 8.19 -13.49
N PHE A 260 -5.12 8.41 -12.31
CA PHE A 260 -5.93 8.82 -11.15
C PHE A 260 -6.48 10.24 -11.32
N GLN A 261 -5.78 11.14 -12.05
CA GLN A 261 -6.15 12.55 -12.21
C GLN A 261 -7.56 12.74 -12.79
N LYS A 262 -7.97 11.82 -13.68
CA LYS A 262 -9.28 11.84 -14.34
C LYS A 262 -10.23 10.78 -13.80
N GLY A 263 -9.77 9.96 -12.85
CA GLY A 263 -10.59 8.95 -12.21
C GLY A 263 -11.47 9.55 -11.13
N ASN A 264 -12.40 8.75 -10.62
CA ASN A 264 -13.16 9.10 -9.42
C ASN A 264 -12.43 8.63 -8.15
N GLU A 265 -11.13 8.31 -8.19
CA GLU A 265 -10.38 7.73 -7.09
C GLU A 265 -9.71 8.81 -6.22
N ASN A 266 -10.51 9.78 -5.80
CA ASN A 266 -10.06 10.94 -5.02
C ASN A 266 -9.29 10.53 -3.76
N TYR A 267 -9.59 9.36 -3.17
CA TYR A 267 -8.88 8.81 -2.02
C TYR A 267 -7.35 8.65 -2.22
N ALA A 268 -6.86 8.64 -3.47
CA ALA A 268 -5.44 8.47 -3.78
C ALA A 268 -4.62 9.77 -3.72
N PHE A 269 -5.27 10.94 -3.59
CA PHE A 269 -4.57 12.24 -3.62
C PHE A 269 -4.26 12.75 -2.21
N MET A 270 -3.11 12.32 -1.67
CA MET A 270 -2.61 12.78 -0.38
C MET A 270 -1.69 13.99 -0.53
N LYS A 271 -1.83 14.95 0.38
CA LYS A 271 -1.00 16.16 0.40
C LYS A 271 0.47 15.80 0.63
N GLY A 272 1.36 16.39 -0.15
CA GLY A 272 2.81 16.26 0.04
C GLY A 272 3.43 15.01 -0.60
N TRP A 273 2.66 14.06 -1.13
CA TRP A 273 3.20 12.81 -1.70
C TRP A 273 4.21 13.09 -2.83
N LEU A 274 3.76 13.59 -3.99
CA LEU A 274 4.64 13.89 -5.14
C LEU A 274 5.50 15.15 -4.96
N SER A 275 5.45 15.80 -3.80
CA SER A 275 6.37 16.90 -3.50
C SER A 275 7.79 16.40 -3.19
N GLY A 276 7.93 15.15 -2.71
CA GLY A 276 9.24 14.58 -2.38
C GLY A 276 9.37 13.05 -2.54
N TYR A 277 8.30 12.35 -2.95
CA TYR A 277 8.28 10.88 -2.99
C TYR A 277 7.57 10.36 -4.25
N SER A 278 8.32 9.73 -5.15
CA SER A 278 7.79 8.74 -6.10
C SER A 278 7.94 7.35 -5.48
N ASP A 279 7.43 6.32 -6.14
CA ASP A 279 7.48 4.96 -5.61
C ASP A 279 8.94 4.51 -5.42
N HIS A 280 9.88 4.84 -6.33
CA HIS A 280 11.30 4.52 -6.13
C HIS A 280 11.94 5.22 -4.91
N ASP A 281 11.53 6.44 -4.56
CA ASP A 281 12.05 7.12 -3.38
C ASP A 281 11.59 6.44 -2.08
N VAL A 282 10.32 6.01 -2.04
CA VAL A 282 9.76 5.28 -0.89
C VAL A 282 10.50 3.96 -0.67
N VAL A 283 10.99 3.32 -1.72
CA VAL A 283 11.85 2.11 -1.61
C VAL A 283 13.08 2.37 -0.74
N SER A 284 13.69 3.55 -0.83
CA SER A 284 14.85 3.90 0.02
C SER A 284 14.53 3.99 1.52
N LEU A 285 13.25 4.19 1.89
CA LEU A 285 12.78 4.13 3.27
C LEU A 285 12.54 2.68 3.74
N ILE A 286 12.36 1.75 2.81
CA ILE A 286 12.13 0.32 3.10
C ILE A 286 13.47 -0.42 3.24
N ALA A 287 14.45 -0.07 2.39
CA ALA A 287 15.80 -0.61 2.47
C ALA A 287 16.36 -0.46 3.90
N PRO A 288 17.02 -1.50 4.45
CA PRO A 288 17.55 -2.70 3.77
C PRO A 288 16.62 -3.93 3.82
N ARG A 289 15.35 -3.78 4.22
CA ARG A 289 14.39 -4.89 4.30
C ARG A 289 14.04 -5.40 2.91
N ALA A 290 13.74 -6.69 2.77
CA ALA A 290 13.50 -7.26 1.44
C ALA A 290 12.16 -6.75 0.86
N LEU A 291 12.14 -6.47 -0.44
CA LEU A 291 10.95 -6.00 -1.16
C LEU A 291 10.81 -6.68 -2.53
N MET A 292 9.66 -7.30 -2.79
CA MET A 292 9.29 -7.79 -4.11
C MET A 292 8.19 -6.92 -4.72
N ILE A 293 8.34 -6.59 -5.99
CA ILE A 293 7.30 -6.00 -6.82
C ILE A 293 6.72 -7.10 -7.73
N GLN A 294 5.40 -7.21 -7.79
CA GLN A 294 4.71 -8.07 -8.76
C GLN A 294 3.83 -7.22 -9.67
N HIS A 295 3.94 -7.41 -10.98
CA HIS A 295 3.17 -6.64 -11.95
C HIS A 295 2.84 -7.43 -13.22
N GLY A 296 1.58 -7.34 -13.66
CA GLY A 296 1.10 -8.00 -14.86
C GLY A 296 1.25 -7.11 -16.09
N LYS A 297 1.78 -7.63 -17.18
CA LYS A 297 1.95 -6.88 -18.44
C LYS A 297 0.63 -6.46 -19.08
N LYS A 298 -0.48 -7.11 -18.72
CA LYS A 298 -1.85 -6.77 -19.16
C LYS A 298 -2.63 -5.98 -18.11
N ASP A 299 -1.99 -5.58 -17.02
CA ASP A 299 -2.63 -4.78 -15.98
C ASP A 299 -2.77 -3.33 -16.45
N GLY A 300 -4.01 -2.87 -16.67
CA GLY A 300 -4.28 -1.49 -17.07
C GLY A 300 -4.00 -0.45 -15.99
N ILE A 301 -3.55 -0.84 -14.79
CA ILE A 301 -3.14 0.12 -13.75
C ILE A 301 -1.87 0.89 -14.15
N ALA A 302 -0.99 0.31 -14.98
CA ALA A 302 0.26 0.91 -15.39
C ALA A 302 0.72 0.42 -16.77
N TYR A 303 1.54 1.20 -17.46
CA TYR A 303 2.28 0.70 -18.60
C TYR A 303 3.54 -0.02 -18.09
N TRP A 304 3.59 -1.35 -18.21
CA TRP A 304 4.62 -2.17 -17.57
C TRP A 304 6.09 -1.75 -17.84
N PRO A 305 6.48 -1.19 -19.00
CA PRO A 305 7.85 -0.69 -19.17
C PRO A 305 8.21 0.48 -18.25
N GLN A 306 7.23 1.33 -17.89
CA GLN A 306 7.44 2.39 -16.89
C GLN A 306 7.59 1.80 -15.48
N VAL A 307 6.93 0.67 -15.19
CA VAL A 307 7.12 -0.06 -13.93
C VAL A 307 8.55 -0.61 -13.85
N GLU A 308 9.08 -1.14 -14.95
CA GLU A 308 10.46 -1.62 -15.02
C GLU A 308 11.47 -0.47 -14.86
N GLU A 309 11.20 0.69 -15.49
CA GLU A 309 12.02 1.90 -15.31
C GLU A 309 12.05 2.37 -13.86
N GLU A 310 10.89 2.51 -13.23
CA GLU A 310 10.78 2.90 -11.83
C GLU A 310 11.48 1.87 -10.91
N PHE A 311 11.31 0.57 -11.21
CA PHE A 311 11.95 -0.51 -10.47
C PHE A 311 13.48 -0.42 -10.54
N LYS A 312 14.04 -0.12 -11.72
CA LYS A 312 15.49 0.09 -11.88
C LYS A 312 15.97 1.23 -10.98
N LYS A 313 15.25 2.37 -10.93
CA LYS A 313 15.57 3.48 -10.02
C LYS A 313 15.53 3.05 -8.56
N GLY A 314 14.49 2.31 -8.14
CA GLY A 314 14.35 1.83 -6.77
C GLY A 314 15.42 0.80 -6.37
N ARG A 315 15.77 -0.11 -7.28
CA ARG A 315 16.76 -1.16 -7.07
C ARG A 315 18.18 -0.60 -6.88
N LEU A 316 18.50 0.55 -7.47
CA LEU A 316 19.78 1.24 -7.24
C LEU A 316 20.04 1.50 -5.74
N HIS A 317 19.00 1.69 -4.92
CA HIS A 317 19.16 1.85 -3.47
C HIS A 317 19.77 0.60 -2.82
N TYR A 318 19.34 -0.59 -3.26
CA TYR A 318 19.87 -1.86 -2.78
C TYR A 318 21.23 -2.20 -3.38
N GLU A 319 21.45 -1.88 -4.66
CA GLU A 319 22.73 -2.09 -5.34
C GLU A 319 23.86 -1.28 -4.69
N ARG A 320 23.59 -0.02 -4.33
CA ARG A 320 24.55 0.83 -3.61
C ARG A 320 24.91 0.30 -2.21
N LEU A 321 24.02 -0.49 -1.61
CA LEU A 321 24.27 -1.19 -0.35
C LEU A 321 24.90 -2.59 -0.54
N GLN A 322 25.14 -3.03 -1.78
CA GLN A 322 25.58 -4.39 -2.11
C GLN A 322 24.56 -5.48 -1.71
N MET A 323 23.27 -5.15 -1.79
CA MET A 323 22.14 -5.99 -1.36
C MET A 323 21.08 -6.14 -2.45
N ALA A 324 21.49 -6.07 -3.71
CA ALA A 324 20.60 -6.02 -4.88
C ALA A 324 19.62 -7.20 -4.94
N ASP A 325 19.99 -8.35 -4.37
CA ASP A 325 19.16 -9.56 -4.33
C ASP A 325 17.96 -9.44 -3.38
N ARG A 326 17.92 -8.43 -2.50
CA ARG A 326 16.78 -8.13 -1.62
C ARG A 326 15.64 -7.40 -2.30
N MET A 327 15.83 -6.92 -3.52
CA MET A 327 14.78 -6.30 -4.31
C MET A 327 14.55 -7.04 -5.62
N GLU A 328 13.34 -7.60 -5.77
CA GLU A 328 12.97 -8.48 -6.88
C GLU A 328 11.76 -7.91 -7.65
N LEU A 329 11.76 -8.08 -8.97
CA LEU A 329 10.62 -7.79 -9.83
C LEU A 329 10.12 -9.08 -10.46
N THR A 330 8.86 -9.41 -10.23
CA THR A 330 8.13 -10.46 -10.94
C THR A 330 7.19 -9.82 -11.95
N LEU A 331 7.62 -9.75 -13.21
CA LEU A 331 6.74 -9.45 -14.34
C LEU A 331 6.07 -10.73 -14.83
N HIS A 332 4.76 -10.71 -15.02
CA HIS A 332 4.00 -11.84 -15.54
C HIS A 332 3.08 -11.43 -16.70
N GLU A 333 2.66 -12.40 -17.52
CA GLU A 333 1.82 -12.17 -18.71
C GLU A 333 0.33 -11.93 -18.39
N GLY A 334 -0.02 -11.94 -17.11
CA GLY A 334 -1.37 -11.75 -16.60
C GLY A 334 -1.77 -10.29 -16.45
N GLY A 335 -2.94 -10.07 -15.85
CA GLY A 335 -3.51 -8.74 -15.60
C GLY A 335 -3.26 -8.25 -14.17
N HIS A 336 -4.27 -7.63 -13.60
CA HIS A 336 -4.29 -7.19 -12.20
C HIS A 336 -4.42 -8.44 -11.30
N GLU A 337 -3.33 -8.92 -10.68
CA GLU A 337 -3.33 -10.12 -9.80
C GLU A 337 -2.01 -10.25 -9.01
N ALA A 338 -1.97 -11.17 -8.05
CA ALA A 338 -0.74 -11.57 -7.34
C ALA A 338 -0.31 -12.97 -7.75
N ILE A 339 1.00 -13.20 -7.78
CA ILE A 339 1.58 -14.48 -8.21
C ILE A 339 2.14 -15.23 -7.00
N VAL A 340 1.46 -16.33 -6.67
CA VAL A 340 1.67 -17.11 -5.44
C VAL A 340 3.07 -17.69 -5.33
N GLU A 341 3.51 -18.38 -6.37
CA GLU A 341 4.72 -19.21 -6.32
C GLU A 341 6.01 -18.38 -6.10
N PRO A 342 6.27 -17.29 -6.86
CA PRO A 342 7.37 -16.38 -6.59
C PRO A 342 7.29 -15.73 -5.20
N GLY A 343 6.11 -15.36 -4.73
CA GLY A 343 5.96 -14.72 -3.43
C GLY A 343 6.23 -15.65 -2.25
N ILE A 344 5.84 -16.93 -2.35
CA ILE A 344 6.20 -17.94 -1.35
C ILE A 344 7.71 -18.19 -1.35
N ARG A 345 8.35 -18.32 -2.54
CA ARG A 345 9.82 -18.45 -2.62
C ARG A 345 10.52 -17.27 -1.94
N PHE A 346 10.07 -16.05 -2.23
CA PHE A 346 10.62 -14.83 -1.64
C PHE A 346 10.51 -14.81 -0.12
N PHE A 347 9.34 -15.11 0.44
CA PHE A 347 9.19 -15.15 1.90
C PHE A 347 9.95 -16.32 2.55
N ASN A 348 10.10 -17.46 1.87
CA ASN A 348 10.93 -18.55 2.39
C ASN A 348 12.39 -18.06 2.54
N LYS A 349 12.93 -17.44 1.48
CA LYS A 349 14.29 -16.87 1.48
C LYS A 349 14.49 -15.83 2.59
N TRP A 350 13.56 -14.89 2.74
CA TRP A 350 13.80 -13.73 3.59
C TRP A 350 13.30 -13.86 5.03
N LEU A 351 12.39 -14.78 5.32
CA LEU A 351 11.82 -14.97 6.65
C LEU A 351 12.12 -16.33 7.28
N LYS A 352 12.38 -17.40 6.51
CA LYS A 352 12.59 -18.74 7.08
C LYS A 352 14.03 -19.22 7.05
N GLU A 353 14.78 -18.89 6.01
CA GLU A 353 16.18 -19.25 5.94
C GLU A 353 16.96 -18.54 7.06
N LYS A 354 17.77 -19.29 7.79
CA LYS A 354 18.69 -18.71 8.77
C LYS A 354 19.77 -17.97 7.98
N LYS A 355 19.89 -16.66 8.23
CA LYS A 355 21.01 -15.86 7.72
C LYS A 355 22.28 -16.16 8.48
#